data_AF-A0A7U3UPY3-F1
#
_entry.id   AF-A0A7U3UPY3-F1
#
_cell.length_a   1.000
_cell.length_b   1.000
_cell.length_c   1.000
_cell.angle_alpha   90.00
_cell.angle_beta   90.00
_cell.angle_gamma   90.00
#
_symmetry.space_group_name_H-M   'P 1'
#
loop_
_entity.id
_entity.type
_entity.pdbx_description
1 polymer ?
#
loop_
_entity_poly.entity_id
_entity_poly.type
_entity_poly.pdbx_seq_one_letter_code
_entity_poly.pdbx_strand_id
1 'polypeptide(L)'
;MSRADRAFAYGAALGFLGDLLIGDPRRGHPVAGFGRAAGALEKLMWRDHRGTGAAYAALCVGGSATAAALAERAARDRPVLRAALTAAATWSVLGGTSLAREARAIGAALEAGDLAAARARLPHLCGRDPAALDADALARAVVESVAENTSDAVVGALVWGGLAGVPGLVGFRAANTLDAMVGHRSPRHLRFGWAAARLDDAVGYPGARLTAALTALAGPYPRSALATARRDGPLHPSPNAGPVEAAFAGALRIRLGGTLAYGGRTEHRPVLGAGFRPPGPADIGRAIRLSRRVGALALGASVLLSAARGARLPAAGRGAGPAPVTGRSTVPDGTTVAGRGVGSGRVPGSGRVPGSGRGPGSGRVPNSGRVPGSGRAPTADRVRAVARATGPAPTAEGAR
;
A
#
# COMPACT_ATOMS: atom_id res chain seq x y z
N MET A 1 -10.91 6.83 -17.81
CA MET A 1 -11.11 6.16 -16.50
C MET A 1 -12.10 5.02 -16.64
N SER A 2 -11.73 3.84 -16.15
CA SER A 2 -12.60 2.65 -16.09
C SER A 2 -13.76 2.84 -15.10
N ARG A 3 -14.77 1.94 -15.12
CA ARG A 3 -15.83 1.93 -14.09
C ARG A 3 -15.27 1.73 -12.68
N ALA A 4 -14.22 0.93 -12.56
CA ALA A 4 -13.51 0.68 -11.31
C ALA A 4 -12.82 1.94 -10.79
N ASP A 5 -12.15 2.68 -11.68
CA ASP A 5 -11.42 3.90 -11.32
C ASP A 5 -12.38 4.99 -10.84
N ARG A 6 -13.56 5.10 -11.48
CA ARG A 6 -14.62 6.02 -11.02
C ARG A 6 -15.15 5.64 -9.64
N ALA A 7 -15.44 4.36 -9.41
CA ALA A 7 -15.90 3.88 -8.11
C ALA A 7 -14.87 4.17 -7.01
N PHE A 8 -13.58 3.93 -7.30
CA PHE A 8 -12.50 4.29 -6.39
C PHE A 8 -12.43 5.81 -6.16
N ALA A 9 -12.47 6.62 -7.21
CA ALA A 9 -12.35 8.07 -7.09
C ALA A 9 -13.48 8.68 -6.26
N TYR A 10 -14.74 8.29 -6.54
CA TYR A 10 -15.88 8.74 -5.74
C TYR A 10 -15.81 8.22 -4.31
N GLY A 11 -15.46 6.94 -4.13
CA GLY A 11 -15.32 6.34 -2.81
C GLY A 11 -14.25 7.03 -1.96
N ALA A 12 -13.04 7.18 -2.50
CA ALA A 12 -11.94 7.84 -1.82
C ALA A 12 -12.26 9.30 -1.47
N ALA A 13 -12.91 10.04 -2.39
CA ALA A 13 -13.35 11.40 -2.13
C ALA A 13 -14.41 11.46 -1.02
N LEU A 14 -15.42 10.59 -1.05
CA LEU A 14 -16.46 10.53 -0.02
C LEU A 14 -15.88 10.11 1.34
N GLY A 15 -14.97 9.14 1.38
CA GLY A 15 -14.31 8.73 2.62
C GLY A 15 -13.42 9.82 3.20
N PHE A 16 -12.69 10.55 2.35
CA PHE A 16 -11.90 11.72 2.76
C PHE A 16 -12.78 12.86 3.29
N LEU A 17 -13.91 13.14 2.63
CA LEU A 17 -14.91 14.09 3.15
C LEU A 17 -15.50 13.60 4.47
N GLY A 18 -15.73 12.30 4.61
CA GLY A 18 -16.15 11.68 5.88
C GLY A 18 -15.16 11.96 7.01
N ASP A 19 -13.85 11.83 6.76
CA ASP A 19 -12.83 12.17 7.78
C ASP A 19 -12.91 13.66 8.13
N LEU A 20 -12.99 14.55 7.13
CA LEU A 20 -13.05 16.00 7.36
C LEU A 20 -14.27 16.46 8.15
N LEU A 21 -15.43 15.83 7.92
CA LEU A 21 -16.71 16.26 8.50
C LEU A 21 -17.01 15.58 9.83
N ILE A 22 -16.73 14.28 9.94
CA ILE A 22 -17.09 13.45 11.08
C ILE A 22 -15.87 13.17 11.97
N GLY A 23 -14.71 12.95 11.33
CA GLY A 23 -13.51 12.41 11.97
C GLY A 23 -13.72 11.00 12.51
N ASP A 24 -12.85 10.59 13.42
CA ASP A 24 -12.92 9.26 14.02
C ASP A 24 -14.11 9.12 14.99
N PRO A 25 -14.89 8.03 14.92
CA PRO A 25 -15.93 7.73 15.89
C PRO A 25 -15.33 7.47 17.28
N ARG A 26 -15.98 8.01 18.32
CA ARG A 26 -15.56 7.81 19.73
C ARG A 26 -15.62 6.35 20.19
N ARG A 27 -16.51 5.54 19.59
CA ARG A 27 -16.73 4.12 19.93
C ARG A 27 -16.88 3.32 18.65
N GLY A 28 -16.41 2.07 18.66
CA GLY A 28 -16.58 1.15 17.54
C GLY A 28 -15.72 1.47 16.31
N HIS A 29 -14.64 2.25 16.46
CA HIS A 29 -13.73 2.54 15.36
C HIS A 29 -13.15 1.25 14.76
N PRO A 30 -13.21 1.02 13.43
CA PRO A 30 -12.73 -0.23 12.82
C PRO A 30 -11.27 -0.54 13.15
N VAL A 31 -10.40 0.47 13.11
CA VAL A 31 -8.98 0.34 13.52
C VAL A 31 -8.82 -0.06 14.99
N ALA A 32 -9.66 0.46 15.89
CA ALA A 32 -9.64 0.04 17.31
C ALA A 32 -10.19 -1.39 17.48
N GLY A 33 -11.12 -1.82 16.63
CA GLY A 33 -11.54 -3.23 16.52
C GLY A 33 -10.38 -4.13 16.11
N PHE A 34 -9.66 -3.75 15.05
CA PHE A 34 -8.44 -4.42 14.61
C PHE A 34 -7.39 -4.48 15.72
N GLY A 35 -7.10 -3.36 16.39
CA GLY A 35 -6.11 -3.31 17.48
C GLY A 35 -6.47 -4.23 18.65
N ARG A 36 -7.76 -4.34 19.01
CA ARG A 36 -8.20 -5.31 20.04
C ARG A 36 -8.01 -6.76 19.60
N ALA A 37 -8.36 -7.09 18.35
CA ALA A 37 -8.18 -8.44 17.81
C ALA A 37 -6.69 -8.81 17.69
N ALA A 38 -5.88 -7.87 17.20
CA ALA A 38 -4.43 -8.00 17.10
C ALA A 38 -3.80 -8.17 18.51
N GLY A 39 -4.22 -7.40 19.50
CA GLY A 39 -3.73 -7.54 20.88
C GLY A 39 -4.14 -8.87 21.54
N ALA A 40 -5.33 -9.40 21.23
CA ALA A 40 -5.73 -10.74 21.68
C ALA A 40 -4.86 -11.82 21.01
N LEU A 41 -4.57 -11.68 19.72
CA LEU A 41 -3.71 -12.58 18.98
C LEU A 41 -2.25 -12.49 19.46
N GLU A 42 -1.75 -11.29 19.77
CA GLU A 42 -0.43 -11.07 20.35
C GLU A 42 -0.29 -11.90 21.63
N LYS A 43 -1.26 -11.82 22.55
CA LYS A 43 -1.24 -12.62 23.80
C LYS A 43 -1.15 -14.12 23.55
N LEU A 44 -1.76 -14.62 22.47
CA LEU A 44 -1.75 -16.04 22.11
C LEU A 44 -0.44 -16.46 21.42
N MET A 45 0.10 -15.61 20.55
CA MET A 45 1.25 -15.91 19.70
C MET A 45 2.59 -15.44 20.28
N TRP A 46 2.57 -14.62 21.34
CA TRP A 46 3.76 -13.98 21.86
C TRP A 46 4.81 -15.01 22.29
N ARG A 47 5.99 -14.87 21.71
CA ARG A 47 7.24 -15.51 22.13
C ARG A 47 8.34 -14.52 21.80
N ASP A 48 9.42 -14.50 22.59
CA ASP A 48 10.60 -13.72 22.26
C ASP A 48 11.35 -14.34 21.06
N HIS A 49 10.77 -14.21 19.86
CA HIS A 49 11.25 -14.83 18.64
C HIS A 49 10.78 -14.05 17.41
N ARG A 50 11.67 -13.85 16.44
CA ARG A 50 11.35 -13.09 15.22
C ARG A 50 10.35 -13.82 14.32
N GLY A 51 10.43 -15.16 14.25
CA GLY A 51 9.54 -15.96 13.39
C GLY A 51 8.07 -15.94 13.83
N THR A 52 7.79 -15.97 15.13
CA THR A 52 6.41 -15.85 15.64
C THR A 52 5.87 -14.45 15.43
N GLY A 53 6.71 -13.44 15.63
CA GLY A 53 6.42 -12.05 15.28
C GLY A 53 6.10 -11.84 13.80
N ALA A 54 6.86 -12.47 12.91
CA ALA A 54 6.62 -12.42 11.47
C ALA A 54 5.31 -13.12 11.08
N ALA A 55 5.01 -14.29 11.67
CA ALA A 55 3.75 -14.98 11.47
C ALA A 55 2.55 -14.15 11.97
N TYR A 56 2.70 -13.50 13.13
CA TYR A 56 1.71 -12.56 13.69
C TYR A 56 1.45 -11.39 12.73
N ALA A 57 2.50 -10.72 12.26
CA ALA A 57 2.38 -9.61 11.31
C ALA A 57 1.72 -10.05 10.00
N ALA A 58 2.14 -11.20 9.45
CA ALA A 58 1.57 -11.76 8.23
C ALA A 58 0.09 -12.13 8.39
N LEU A 59 -0.31 -12.72 9.52
CA LEU A 59 -1.70 -13.09 9.78
C LEU A 59 -2.59 -11.84 9.92
N CYS A 60 -2.15 -10.85 10.68
CA CYS A 60 -2.89 -9.60 10.88
C CYS A 60 -3.02 -8.78 9.58
N VAL A 61 -1.90 -8.48 8.92
CA VAL A 61 -1.90 -7.64 7.70
C VAL A 61 -2.46 -8.41 6.52
N GLY A 62 -1.98 -9.63 6.28
CA GLY A 62 -2.42 -10.49 5.19
C GLY A 62 -3.89 -10.89 5.32
N GLY A 63 -4.34 -11.22 6.54
CA GLY A 63 -5.75 -11.52 6.82
C GLY A 63 -6.66 -10.32 6.55
N SER A 64 -6.28 -9.13 7.02
CA SER A 64 -7.07 -7.91 6.81
C SER A 64 -7.13 -7.50 5.34
N ALA A 65 -5.99 -7.52 4.64
CA ALA A 65 -5.92 -7.22 3.21
C ALA A 65 -6.69 -8.26 2.36
N THR A 66 -6.64 -9.54 2.72
CA THR A 66 -7.40 -10.61 2.05
C THR A 66 -8.90 -10.44 2.26
N ALA A 67 -9.35 -10.19 3.48
CA ALA A 67 -10.76 -9.93 3.77
C ALA A 67 -11.28 -8.71 2.97
N ALA A 68 -10.49 -7.64 2.92
CA ALA A 68 -10.76 -6.47 2.10
C ALA A 68 -10.83 -6.79 0.59
N ALA A 69 -9.96 -7.66 0.10
CA ALA A 69 -9.95 -8.08 -1.31
C ALA A 69 -11.17 -8.92 -1.67
N LEU A 70 -11.59 -9.83 -0.78
CA LEU A 70 -12.82 -10.61 -0.93
C LEU A 70 -14.06 -9.71 -0.93
N ALA A 71 -14.12 -8.72 -0.03
CA ALA A 71 -15.20 -7.75 0.00
C ALA A 71 -15.26 -6.89 -1.27
N GLU A 72 -14.12 -6.38 -1.75
CA GLU A 72 -14.06 -5.61 -3.00
C GLU A 72 -14.43 -6.49 -4.20
N ARG A 73 -14.00 -7.75 -4.22
CA ARG A 73 -14.36 -8.72 -5.27
C ARG A 73 -15.85 -9.02 -5.29
N ALA A 74 -16.49 -9.19 -4.14
CA ALA A 74 -17.93 -9.39 -4.03
C ALA A 74 -18.74 -8.17 -4.53
N ALA A 75 -18.18 -6.96 -4.40
CA ALA A 75 -18.79 -5.72 -4.89
C ALA A 75 -18.48 -5.38 -6.36
N ARG A 76 -17.68 -6.19 -7.09
CA ARG A 76 -17.10 -5.82 -8.39
C ARG A 76 -18.13 -5.41 -9.47
N ASP A 77 -19.30 -6.04 -9.46
CA ASP A 77 -20.37 -5.86 -10.45
C ASP A 77 -21.39 -4.80 -10.01
N ARG A 78 -21.21 -4.23 -8.80
CA ARG A 78 -22.12 -3.26 -8.17
C ARG A 78 -21.36 -1.95 -7.89
N PRO A 79 -21.32 -1.00 -8.85
CA PRO A 79 -20.45 0.18 -8.76
C PRO A 79 -20.74 1.06 -7.53
N VAL A 80 -22.01 1.19 -7.15
CA VAL A 80 -22.41 1.94 -5.94
C VAL A 80 -21.88 1.26 -4.67
N LEU A 81 -22.07 -0.06 -4.55
CA LEU A 81 -21.57 -0.82 -3.40
C LEU A 81 -20.04 -0.76 -3.32
N ARG A 82 -19.35 -0.84 -4.45
CA ARG A 82 -17.90 -0.72 -4.50
C ARG A 82 -17.43 0.68 -4.06
N ALA A 83 -18.07 1.73 -4.54
CA ALA A 83 -17.76 3.11 -4.11
C ALA A 83 -18.05 3.30 -2.61
N ALA A 84 -19.16 2.76 -2.10
CA ALA A 84 -19.50 2.79 -0.68
C ALA A 84 -18.48 2.03 0.18
N LEU A 85 -18.03 0.85 -0.27
CA LEU A 85 -16.98 0.08 0.40
C LEU A 85 -15.66 0.85 0.42
N THR A 86 -15.26 1.45 -0.71
CA THR A 86 -14.07 2.31 -0.75
C THR A 86 -14.22 3.52 0.17
N ALA A 87 -15.38 4.18 0.20
CA ALA A 87 -15.63 5.30 1.10
C ALA A 87 -15.54 4.91 2.57
N ALA A 88 -16.19 3.81 2.96
CA ALA A 88 -16.13 3.29 4.33
C ALA A 88 -14.69 2.90 4.72
N ALA A 89 -13.96 2.23 3.82
CA ALA A 89 -12.57 1.87 4.05
C ALA A 89 -11.69 3.11 4.18
N THR A 90 -11.75 4.04 3.23
CA THR A 90 -10.99 5.30 3.25
C THR A 90 -11.27 6.09 4.53
N TRP A 91 -12.54 6.33 4.88
CA TRP A 91 -12.89 7.01 6.13
C TRP A 91 -12.32 6.29 7.34
N SER A 92 -12.40 4.96 7.39
CA SER A 92 -11.94 4.18 8.55
C SER A 92 -10.43 4.16 8.74
N VAL A 93 -9.65 4.34 7.67
CA VAL A 93 -8.18 4.26 7.73
C VAL A 93 -7.50 5.60 7.84
N LEU A 94 -8.18 6.68 7.42
CA LEU A 94 -7.67 8.04 7.55
C LEU A 94 -7.80 8.50 9.01
N GLY A 95 -6.86 9.33 9.46
CA GLY A 95 -6.87 9.94 10.80
C GLY A 95 -6.48 11.41 10.81
N GLY A 96 -6.55 12.08 9.66
CA GLY A 96 -6.07 13.45 9.48
C GLY A 96 -6.84 14.47 10.33
N THR A 97 -8.14 14.27 10.48
CA THR A 97 -8.98 15.17 11.27
C THR A 97 -8.76 15.01 12.77
N SER A 98 -8.60 13.78 13.27
CA SER A 98 -8.24 13.54 14.68
C SER A 98 -6.86 14.09 15.01
N LEU A 99 -5.85 13.88 14.16
CA LEU A 99 -4.52 14.48 14.29
C LEU A 99 -4.61 16.01 14.41
N ALA A 100 -5.35 16.65 13.50
CA ALA A 100 -5.51 18.10 13.49
C ALA A 100 -6.28 18.64 14.71
N ARG A 101 -7.23 17.86 15.27
CA ARG A 101 -7.96 18.23 16.50
C ARG A 101 -7.05 18.18 17.72
N GLU A 102 -6.30 17.10 17.89
CA GLU A 102 -5.41 16.93 19.03
C GLU A 102 -4.28 17.96 19.03
N ALA A 103 -3.62 18.15 17.88
CA ALA A 103 -2.58 19.17 17.72
C ALA A 103 -3.11 20.58 18.01
N ARG A 104 -4.31 20.92 17.50
CA ARG A 104 -4.93 22.24 17.76
C ARG A 104 -5.22 22.44 19.25
N ALA A 105 -5.68 21.41 19.93
CA ALA A 105 -6.00 21.53 21.34
C ALA A 105 -4.75 21.73 22.22
N ILE A 106 -3.65 21.06 21.88
CA ILE A 106 -2.35 21.34 22.53
C ILE A 106 -1.90 22.77 22.20
N GLY A 107 -2.00 23.19 20.94
CA GLY A 107 -1.66 24.56 20.54
C GLY A 107 -2.46 25.64 21.29
N ALA A 108 -3.76 25.44 21.46
CA ALA A 108 -4.60 26.34 22.23
C ALA A 108 -4.22 26.40 23.71
N ALA A 109 -3.87 25.26 24.32
CA ALA A 109 -3.37 25.22 25.70
C ALA A 109 -2.05 25.99 25.84
N LEU A 110 -1.12 25.82 24.89
CA LEU A 110 0.15 26.55 24.86
C LEU A 110 -0.05 28.08 24.67
N GLU A 111 -0.96 28.48 23.77
CA GLU A 111 -1.30 29.89 23.56
C GLU A 111 -1.94 30.53 24.80
N ALA A 112 -2.67 29.74 25.60
CA ALA A 112 -3.24 30.16 26.88
C ALA A 112 -2.25 30.11 28.06
N GLY A 113 -1.02 29.63 27.85
CA GLY A 113 -0.02 29.46 28.92
C GLY A 113 -0.25 28.24 29.83
N ASP A 114 -1.22 27.36 29.50
CA ASP A 114 -1.53 26.15 30.28
C ASP A 114 -0.64 24.97 29.86
N LEU A 115 0.59 24.98 30.37
CA LEU A 115 1.55 23.90 30.13
C LEU A 115 1.09 22.55 30.69
N ALA A 116 0.35 22.54 31.80
CA ALA A 116 -0.13 21.30 32.40
C ALA A 116 -1.12 20.59 31.47
N ALA A 117 -2.09 21.32 30.92
CA ALA A 117 -3.03 20.78 29.94
C ALA A 117 -2.33 20.35 28.64
N ALA A 118 -1.36 21.13 28.15
CA ALA A 118 -0.58 20.75 26.97
C ALA A 118 0.20 19.44 27.18
N ARG A 119 0.87 19.30 28.32
CA ARG A 119 1.62 18.09 28.69
C ARG A 119 0.72 16.87 28.86
N ALA A 120 -0.44 17.02 29.49
CA ALA A 120 -1.39 15.93 29.69
C ALA A 120 -1.91 15.34 28.36
N ARG A 121 -1.93 16.14 27.29
CA ARG A 121 -2.44 15.73 25.97
C ARG A 121 -1.38 15.22 25.00
N LEU A 122 -0.11 15.62 25.15
CA LEU A 122 0.96 15.20 24.24
C LEU A 122 1.05 13.66 24.03
N PRO A 123 0.87 12.81 25.07
CA PRO A 123 0.89 11.35 24.91
C PRO A 123 -0.12 10.80 23.90
N HIS A 124 -1.17 11.55 23.57
CA HIS A 124 -2.13 11.17 22.52
C HIS A 124 -1.58 11.33 21.09
N LEU A 125 -0.50 12.10 20.90
CA LEU A 125 0.15 12.33 19.60
C LEU A 125 1.44 11.53 19.43
N CYS A 126 2.25 11.43 20.49
CA CYS A 126 3.49 10.67 20.46
C CYS A 126 3.82 10.09 21.83
N GLY A 127 4.57 8.97 21.85
CA GLY A 127 4.99 8.29 23.07
C GLY A 127 6.11 8.97 23.85
N ARG A 128 6.26 10.29 23.75
CA ARG A 128 7.29 11.05 24.47
C ARG A 128 6.81 11.43 25.86
N ASP A 129 7.71 11.41 26.84
CA ASP A 129 7.42 11.92 28.18
C ASP A 129 7.32 13.46 28.14
N PRO A 130 6.15 14.04 28.45
CA PRO A 130 5.94 15.48 28.39
C PRO A 130 6.44 16.22 29.65
N ALA A 131 6.79 15.53 30.73
CA ALA A 131 6.95 16.13 32.06
C ALA A 131 7.98 17.27 32.10
N ALA A 132 9.08 17.13 31.36
CA ALA A 132 10.19 18.09 31.33
C ALA A 132 10.12 19.09 30.16
N LEU A 133 9.10 19.04 29.30
CA LEU A 133 9.05 19.86 28.08
C LEU A 133 8.48 21.25 28.37
N ASP A 134 9.21 22.30 27.97
CA ASP A 134 8.72 23.67 27.93
C ASP A 134 7.79 23.92 26.71
N ALA A 135 7.27 25.13 26.56
CA ALA A 135 6.32 25.49 25.51
C ALA A 135 6.87 25.23 24.09
N ASP A 136 8.13 25.59 23.84
CA ASP A 136 8.78 25.44 22.54
C ASP A 136 9.09 23.97 22.23
N ALA A 137 9.53 23.20 23.23
CA ALA A 137 9.76 21.78 23.10
C ALA A 137 8.45 21.00 22.88
N LEU A 138 7.35 21.41 23.52
CA LEU A 138 6.00 20.89 23.25
C LEU A 138 5.56 21.24 21.83
N ALA A 139 5.72 22.50 21.40
CA ALA A 139 5.37 22.91 20.05
C ALA A 139 6.17 22.14 18.99
N ARG A 140 7.47 21.96 19.20
CA ARG A 140 8.33 21.11 18.36
C ARG A 140 7.81 19.68 18.28
N ALA A 141 7.52 19.05 19.42
CA ALA A 141 7.03 17.68 19.45
C ALA A 141 5.70 17.53 18.70
N VAL A 142 4.77 18.47 18.87
CA VAL A 142 3.50 18.48 18.13
C VAL A 142 3.73 18.65 16.63
N VAL A 143 4.60 19.56 16.20
CA VAL A 143 4.87 19.79 14.77
C VAL A 143 5.53 18.56 14.13
N GLU A 144 6.48 17.92 14.81
CA GLU A 144 7.11 16.66 14.37
C GLU A 144 6.05 15.56 14.25
N SER A 145 5.20 15.38 15.26
CA SER A 145 4.11 14.41 15.21
C SER A 145 3.09 14.70 14.10
N VAL A 146 2.77 15.97 13.83
CA VAL A 146 1.90 16.34 12.71
C VAL A 146 2.56 16.01 11.38
N ALA A 147 3.85 16.27 11.21
CA ALA A 147 4.57 15.96 9.99
C ALA A 147 4.58 14.43 9.74
N GLU A 148 5.09 13.66 10.69
CA GLU A 148 5.17 12.19 10.63
C GLU A 148 3.79 11.56 10.37
N ASN A 149 2.78 11.89 11.18
CA ASN A 149 1.44 11.31 11.03
C ASN A 149 0.70 11.82 9.78
N THR A 150 1.12 12.91 9.13
CA THR A 150 0.57 13.27 7.81
C THR A 150 0.92 12.21 6.77
N SER A 151 2.14 11.68 6.82
CA SER A 151 2.55 10.55 5.99
C SER A 151 1.72 9.32 6.35
N ASP A 152 1.66 8.97 7.63
CA ASP A 152 1.18 7.64 8.03
C ASP A 152 -0.34 7.55 8.12
N ALA A 153 -1.01 8.59 8.62
CA ALA A 153 -2.46 8.59 8.79
C ALA A 153 -3.22 9.07 7.55
N VAL A 154 -2.54 9.58 6.52
CA VAL A 154 -3.19 10.13 5.33
C VAL A 154 -2.53 9.68 4.03
N VAL A 155 -1.30 10.13 3.77
CA VAL A 155 -0.69 9.97 2.44
C VAL A 155 -0.40 8.51 2.12
N GLY A 156 0.20 7.76 3.05
CA GLY A 156 0.52 6.34 2.88
C GLY A 156 -0.73 5.50 2.59
N ALA A 157 -1.80 5.70 3.36
CA ALA A 157 -3.07 5.02 3.13
C ALA A 157 -3.63 5.32 1.73
N LEU A 158 -3.62 6.59 1.31
CA LEU A 158 -4.10 6.99 -0.02
C LEU A 158 -3.21 6.46 -1.15
N VAL A 159 -1.89 6.40 -0.98
CA VAL A 159 -0.96 5.79 -1.95
C VAL A 159 -1.31 4.33 -2.18
N TRP A 160 -1.42 3.55 -1.11
CA TRP A 160 -1.76 2.13 -1.22
C TRP A 160 -3.20 1.92 -1.71
N GLY A 161 -4.12 2.82 -1.36
CA GLY A 161 -5.46 2.86 -1.95
C GLY A 161 -5.43 3.05 -3.46
N GLY A 162 -4.63 4.00 -3.96
CA GLY A 162 -4.46 4.20 -5.41
C GLY A 162 -3.84 3.00 -6.12
N LEU A 163 -2.87 2.32 -5.48
CA LEU A 163 -2.18 1.17 -6.05
C LEU A 163 -3.02 -0.12 -6.05
N ALA A 164 -3.70 -0.39 -4.93
CA ALA A 164 -4.30 -1.70 -4.66
C ALA A 164 -5.78 -1.65 -4.27
N GLY A 165 -6.43 -0.48 -4.28
CA GLY A 165 -7.85 -0.33 -3.93
C GLY A 165 -8.10 -0.48 -2.44
N VAL A 166 -9.23 -1.11 -2.09
CA VAL A 166 -9.63 -1.32 -0.68
C VAL A 166 -8.62 -2.20 0.09
N PRO A 167 -8.06 -3.28 -0.50
CA PRO A 167 -6.97 -4.05 0.13
C PRO A 167 -5.75 -3.21 0.50
N GLY A 168 -5.40 -2.23 -0.34
CA GLY A 168 -4.26 -1.34 -0.08
C GLY A 168 -4.51 -0.42 1.10
N LEU A 169 -5.69 0.21 1.14
CA LEU A 169 -6.11 1.06 2.27
C LEU A 169 -6.03 0.29 3.60
N VAL A 170 -6.68 -0.87 3.65
CA VAL A 170 -6.80 -1.68 4.86
C VAL A 170 -5.47 -2.31 5.25
N GLY A 171 -4.74 -2.89 4.28
CA GLY A 171 -3.45 -3.54 4.52
C GLY A 171 -2.39 -2.57 5.03
N PHE A 172 -2.29 -1.38 4.43
CA PHE A 172 -1.38 -0.34 4.91
C PHE A 172 -1.73 0.09 6.34
N ARG A 173 -3.02 0.36 6.61
CA ARG A 173 -3.43 0.77 7.96
C ARG A 173 -3.20 -0.32 9.00
N ALA A 174 -3.39 -1.59 8.63
CA ALA A 174 -3.07 -2.72 9.49
C ALA A 174 -1.57 -2.76 9.82
N ALA A 175 -0.69 -2.66 8.82
CA ALA A 175 0.76 -2.64 9.02
C ALA A 175 1.19 -1.49 9.96
N ASN A 176 0.71 -0.28 9.68
CA ASN A 176 0.99 0.90 10.51
C ASN A 176 0.46 0.78 11.95
N THR A 177 -0.73 0.19 12.12
CA THR A 177 -1.28 -0.06 13.45
C THR A 177 -0.47 -1.11 14.21
N LEU A 178 0.05 -2.14 13.54
CA LEU A 178 0.91 -3.14 14.18
C LEU A 178 2.26 -2.56 14.61
N ASP A 179 2.86 -1.67 13.81
CA ASP A 179 4.09 -0.98 14.21
C ASP A 179 3.86 -0.13 15.48
N ALA A 180 2.77 0.63 15.53
CA ALA A 180 2.41 1.40 16.72
C ALA A 180 2.18 0.51 17.98
N MET A 181 1.66 -0.70 17.80
CA MET A 181 1.39 -1.63 18.90
C MET A 181 2.62 -2.41 19.39
N VAL A 182 3.41 -2.95 18.46
CA VAL A 182 4.51 -3.88 18.78
C VAL A 182 5.82 -3.53 18.10
N GLY A 183 5.89 -2.58 17.17
CA GLY A 183 7.12 -2.23 16.46
C GLY A 183 8.11 -1.39 17.27
N HIS A 184 7.66 -0.73 18.34
CA HIS A 184 8.52 0.07 19.21
C HIS A 184 9.59 -0.76 19.92
N ARG A 185 10.79 -0.18 20.10
CA ARG A 185 11.91 -0.85 20.78
C ARG A 185 11.65 -0.93 22.29
N SER A 186 11.19 -2.08 22.73
CA SER A 186 11.08 -2.44 24.15
C SER A 186 11.66 -3.85 24.39
N PRO A 187 12.07 -4.19 25.62
CA PRO A 187 12.52 -5.54 25.94
C PRO A 187 11.52 -6.62 25.51
N ARG A 188 10.21 -6.34 25.63
CA ARG A 188 9.13 -7.26 25.25
C ARG A 188 8.98 -7.44 23.73
N HIS A 189 9.20 -6.37 22.96
CA HIS A 189 8.88 -6.35 21.53
C HIS A 189 10.10 -6.34 20.60
N LEU A 190 11.32 -6.27 21.13
CA LEU A 190 12.54 -6.13 20.32
C LEU A 190 12.67 -7.21 19.21
N ARG A 191 12.34 -8.47 19.52
CA ARG A 191 12.39 -9.58 18.55
C ARG A 191 11.02 -9.88 17.95
N PHE A 192 9.96 -9.89 18.75
CA PHE A 192 8.60 -10.16 18.28
C PHE A 192 8.08 -9.08 17.31
N GLY A 193 8.28 -7.81 17.65
CA GLY A 193 7.84 -6.66 16.86
C GLY A 193 8.64 -6.37 15.59
N TRP A 194 9.81 -7.00 15.44
CA TRP A 194 10.77 -6.69 14.39
C TRP A 194 10.16 -6.72 12.98
N ALA A 195 9.32 -7.72 12.70
CA ALA A 195 8.69 -7.85 11.39
C ALA A 195 7.62 -6.77 11.13
N ALA A 196 6.88 -6.36 12.16
CA ALA A 196 5.89 -5.28 12.04
C ALA A 196 6.58 -3.95 11.71
N ALA A 197 7.66 -3.61 12.44
CA ALA A 197 8.43 -2.40 12.19
C ALA A 197 9.08 -2.38 10.80
N ARG A 198 9.64 -3.51 10.36
CA ARG A 198 10.25 -3.62 9.02
C ARG A 198 9.21 -3.54 7.90
N LEU A 199 8.04 -4.13 8.12
CA LEU A 199 6.95 -4.06 7.16
C LEU A 199 6.44 -2.63 7.03
N ASP A 200 6.19 -1.94 8.15
CA ASP A 200 5.77 -0.54 8.16
C ASP A 200 6.81 0.37 7.50
N ASP A 201 8.10 0.23 7.84
CA ASP A 201 9.19 0.96 7.17
C ASP A 201 9.12 0.79 5.64
N ALA A 202 8.93 -0.45 5.17
CA ALA A 202 8.89 -0.78 3.75
C ALA A 202 7.63 -0.24 3.05
N VAL A 203 6.45 -0.40 3.65
CA VAL A 203 5.19 0.06 3.03
C VAL A 203 4.99 1.57 3.19
N GLY A 204 5.56 2.19 4.22
CA GLY A 204 5.55 3.63 4.47
C GLY A 204 6.45 4.41 3.51
N TYR A 205 7.51 3.77 2.99
CA TYR A 205 8.49 4.41 2.10
C TYR A 205 7.89 5.23 0.94
N PRO A 206 7.00 4.69 0.08
CA PRO A 206 6.40 5.48 -0.99
C PRO A 206 5.54 6.64 -0.48
N GLY A 207 4.80 6.42 0.61
CA GLY A 207 3.97 7.44 1.27
C GLY A 207 4.81 8.60 1.79
N ALA A 208 5.93 8.31 2.46
CA ALA A 208 6.85 9.30 3.00
C ALA A 208 7.48 10.17 1.90
N ARG A 209 7.93 9.56 0.80
CA ARG A 209 8.52 10.29 -0.34
C ARG A 209 7.49 11.19 -1.02
N LEU A 210 6.28 10.68 -1.23
CA LEU A 210 5.20 11.50 -1.76
C LEU A 210 4.84 12.64 -0.80
N THR A 211 4.78 12.38 0.50
CA THR A 211 4.49 13.40 1.52
C THR A 211 5.50 14.52 1.48
N ALA A 212 6.80 14.21 1.40
CA ALA A 212 7.85 15.23 1.29
C ALA A 212 7.70 16.08 0.00
N ALA A 213 7.40 15.45 -1.14
CA ALA A 213 7.18 16.15 -2.41
C ALA A 213 5.92 17.04 -2.38
N LEU A 214 4.81 16.52 -1.85
CA LEU A 214 3.56 17.27 -1.70
C LEU A 214 3.69 18.41 -0.67
N THR A 215 4.52 18.23 0.36
CA THR A 215 4.85 19.28 1.33
C THR A 215 5.58 20.43 0.66
N ALA A 216 6.53 20.13 -0.23
CA ALA A 216 7.16 21.16 -1.04
C ALA A 216 6.16 21.88 -1.95
N LEU A 217 5.26 21.15 -2.59
CA LEU A 217 4.23 21.73 -3.47
C LEU A 217 3.20 22.61 -2.71
N ALA A 218 2.77 22.19 -1.52
CA ALA A 218 1.75 22.87 -0.73
C ALA A 218 2.30 23.98 0.19
N GLY A 219 3.60 23.92 0.49
CA GLY A 219 4.28 24.80 1.42
C GLY A 219 4.63 26.16 0.82
N PRO A 220 4.77 27.21 1.64
CA PRO A 220 5.12 28.56 1.18
C PRO A 220 6.55 28.66 0.64
N TYR A 221 7.44 27.73 1.01
CA TYR A 221 8.86 27.74 0.61
C TYR A 221 9.26 26.40 -0.06
N PRO A 222 8.82 26.13 -1.30
CA PRO A 222 9.03 24.85 -1.99
C PRO A 222 10.50 24.46 -2.12
N ARG A 223 11.36 25.41 -2.53
CA ARG A 223 12.81 25.17 -2.67
C ARG A 223 13.47 24.84 -1.33
N SER A 224 13.07 25.53 -0.27
CA SER A 224 13.55 25.30 1.09
C SER A 224 13.12 23.91 1.60
N ALA A 225 11.87 23.53 1.37
CA ALA A 225 11.35 22.20 1.72
C ALA A 225 12.15 21.08 1.04
N LEU A 226 12.36 21.16 -0.27
CA LEU A 226 13.14 20.16 -1.02
C LEU A 226 14.61 20.12 -0.60
N ALA A 227 15.25 21.29 -0.43
CA ALA A 227 16.64 21.37 -0.01
C ALA A 227 16.85 20.76 1.39
N THR A 228 15.95 21.09 2.33
CA THR A 228 16.01 20.57 3.71
C THR A 228 15.72 19.07 3.73
N ALA A 229 14.71 18.59 3.00
CA ALA A 229 14.41 17.16 2.90
C ALA A 229 15.57 16.33 2.33
N ARG A 230 16.28 16.86 1.32
CA ARG A 230 17.44 16.19 0.72
C ARG A 230 18.67 16.20 1.62
N ARG A 231 18.95 17.34 2.27
CA ARG A 231 20.14 17.53 3.09
C ARG A 231 20.01 16.84 4.46
N ASP A 232 18.89 17.04 5.14
CA ASP A 232 18.74 16.66 6.55
C ASP A 232 17.92 15.39 6.73
N GLY A 233 17.00 15.07 5.80
CA GLY A 233 16.16 13.88 5.88
C GLY A 233 16.93 12.56 6.06
N PRO A 234 18.05 12.31 5.34
CA PRO A 234 18.85 11.10 5.51
C PRO A 234 19.56 10.97 6.87
N LEU A 235 19.68 12.06 7.64
CA LEU A 235 20.29 12.03 8.97
C LEU A 235 19.34 11.39 10.00
N HIS A 236 18.04 11.37 9.72
CA HIS A 236 17.03 10.82 10.61
C HIS A 236 17.10 9.29 10.69
N PRO A 237 16.98 8.68 11.89
CA PRO A 237 17.03 7.22 12.05
C PRO A 237 15.93 6.48 11.29
N SER A 238 14.73 7.09 11.19
CA SER A 238 13.63 6.54 10.39
C SER A 238 13.74 7.01 8.94
N PRO A 239 13.77 6.07 7.97
CA PRO A 239 13.84 6.39 6.53
C PRO A 239 12.55 7.05 6.02
N ASN A 240 11.46 6.97 6.78
CA ASN A 240 10.15 7.51 6.44
C ASN A 240 9.93 8.88 7.09
N ALA A 241 10.08 8.98 8.41
CA ALA A 241 9.84 10.23 9.13
C ALA A 241 10.84 11.34 8.73
N GLY A 242 12.11 10.99 8.49
CA GLY A 242 13.17 11.97 8.20
C GLY A 242 12.87 12.92 7.06
N PRO A 243 12.64 12.42 5.83
CA PRO A 243 12.31 13.27 4.69
C PRO A 243 11.03 14.08 4.87
N VAL A 244 10.06 13.56 5.64
CA VAL A 244 8.78 14.23 5.90
C VAL A 244 8.95 15.39 6.89
N GLU A 245 9.54 15.12 8.06
CA GLU A 245 9.85 16.14 9.06
C GLU A 245 10.77 17.22 8.48
N ALA A 246 11.81 16.83 7.72
CA ALA A 246 12.72 17.77 7.09
C ALA A 246 12.02 18.62 6.00
N ALA A 247 11.08 18.05 5.25
CA ALA A 247 10.26 18.82 4.32
C ALA A 247 9.37 19.83 5.05
N PHE A 248 8.76 19.45 6.17
CA PHE A 248 7.97 20.36 7.01
C PHE A 248 8.84 21.48 7.62
N ALA A 249 10.02 21.14 8.16
CA ALA A 249 11.00 22.10 8.67
C ALA A 249 11.37 23.14 7.60
N GLY A 250 11.69 22.69 6.38
CA GLY A 250 12.00 23.57 5.25
C GLY A 250 10.82 24.38 4.73
N ALA A 251 9.63 23.79 4.66
CA ALA A 251 8.40 24.45 4.22
C ALA A 251 7.89 25.50 5.21
N LEU A 252 8.13 25.30 6.51
CA LEU A 252 7.70 26.22 7.57
C LEU A 252 8.84 27.15 8.04
N ARG A 253 10.08 26.90 7.61
CA ARG A 253 11.31 27.59 8.05
C ARG A 253 11.45 27.60 9.57
N ILE A 254 11.35 26.40 10.14
CA ILE A 254 11.53 26.12 11.56
C ILE A 254 12.53 24.98 11.74
N ARG A 255 13.21 24.97 12.88
CA ARG A 255 14.18 23.94 13.24
C ARG A 255 13.52 22.82 14.04
N LEU A 256 13.55 21.60 13.52
CA LEU A 256 13.05 20.40 14.20
C LEU A 256 14.23 19.54 14.68
N GLY A 257 13.92 18.54 15.51
CA GLY A 257 14.91 17.67 16.13
C GLY A 257 15.79 18.38 17.15
N GLY A 258 17.00 17.87 17.36
CA GLY A 258 17.94 18.34 18.38
C GLY A 258 17.81 17.61 19.71
N THR A 259 18.53 18.12 20.71
CA THR A 259 18.62 17.52 22.04
C THR A 259 17.30 17.65 22.80
N LEU A 260 16.84 16.54 23.36
CA LEU A 260 15.74 16.46 24.32
C LEU A 260 16.31 15.94 25.64
N ALA A 261 16.13 16.69 26.72
CA ALA A 261 16.49 16.25 28.06
C ALA A 261 15.24 15.69 28.75
N TYR A 262 15.18 14.37 28.90
CA TYR A 262 14.25 13.71 29.83
C TYR A 262 14.95 13.61 31.19
N GLY A 263 14.21 13.63 32.30
CA GLY A 263 14.75 13.55 33.66
C GLY A 263 15.68 12.34 33.90
N GLY A 264 16.95 12.46 33.49
CA GLY A 264 17.99 11.44 33.52
C GLY A 264 18.46 10.85 32.17
N ARG A 265 17.81 11.12 31.02
CA ARG A 265 18.23 10.60 29.70
C ARG A 265 18.14 11.67 28.61
N THR A 266 19.24 11.87 27.89
CA THR A 266 19.30 12.79 26.76
C THR A 266 19.09 12.00 25.46
N GLU A 267 18.01 12.28 24.74
CA GLU A 267 17.82 11.76 23.38
C GLU A 267 18.30 12.84 22.39
N HIS A 268 19.29 12.49 21.57
CA HIS A 268 19.77 13.34 20.50
C HIS A 268 19.09 12.93 19.19
N ARG A 269 18.13 13.74 18.74
CA ARG A 269 17.62 13.66 17.38
C ARG A 269 18.46 14.54 16.46
N PRO A 270 18.67 14.13 15.19
CA PRO A 270 19.34 14.97 14.23
C PRO A 270 18.57 16.28 14.07
N VAL A 271 19.31 17.39 14.00
CA VAL A 271 18.72 18.72 13.81
C VAL A 271 18.32 18.87 12.34
N LEU A 272 17.04 19.11 12.09
CA LEU A 272 16.50 19.34 10.76
C LEU A 272 16.25 20.85 10.58
N GLY A 273 16.83 21.45 9.54
CA GLY A 273 16.72 22.88 9.31
C GLY A 273 17.50 23.72 10.32
N ALA A 274 18.77 23.36 10.61
CA ALA A 274 19.58 23.99 11.66
C ALA A 274 19.66 25.53 11.60
N GLY A 275 19.65 26.11 10.40
CA GLY A 275 19.68 27.56 10.17
C GLY A 275 18.34 28.28 10.35
N PHE A 276 17.28 27.58 10.77
CA PHE A 276 15.97 28.17 11.04
C PHE A 276 15.74 28.40 12.53
N ARG A 277 14.74 29.23 12.86
CA ARG A 277 14.34 29.49 14.25
C ARG A 277 13.68 28.26 14.88
N PRO A 278 13.71 28.09 16.22
CA PRO A 278 12.89 27.07 16.88
C PRO A 278 11.38 27.31 16.63
N PRO A 279 10.56 26.24 16.67
CA PRO A 279 9.11 26.35 16.55
C PRO A 279 8.50 26.87 17.85
N GLY A 280 7.44 27.66 17.72
CA GLY A 280 6.59 28.08 18.84
C GLY A 280 5.13 27.66 18.65
N PRO A 281 4.23 27.96 19.60
CA PRO A 281 2.83 27.52 19.56
C PRO A 281 2.10 27.86 18.24
N ALA A 282 2.34 29.06 17.70
CA ALA A 282 1.73 29.50 16.44
C ALA A 282 2.11 28.62 15.21
N ASP A 283 3.23 27.89 15.27
CA ASP A 283 3.67 27.00 14.21
C ASP A 283 2.85 25.70 14.13
N ILE A 284 2.20 25.30 15.23
CA ILE A 284 1.29 24.15 15.24
C ILE A 284 0.14 24.39 14.27
N GLY A 285 -0.48 25.57 14.31
CA GLY A 285 -1.54 25.96 13.38
C GLY A 285 -1.06 25.97 11.92
N ARG A 286 0.20 26.40 11.68
CA ARG A 286 0.81 26.38 10.33
C ARG A 286 1.04 24.95 9.84
N ALA A 287 1.53 24.05 10.70
CA ALA A 287 1.73 22.64 10.39
C ALA A 287 0.41 21.92 10.08
N ILE A 288 -0.65 22.18 10.84
CA ILE A 288 -1.99 21.62 10.58
C ILE A 288 -2.52 22.06 9.20
N ARG A 289 -2.38 23.35 8.86
CA ARG A 289 -2.82 23.86 7.55
C ARG A 289 -2.04 23.22 6.40
N LEU A 290 -0.73 23.04 6.57
CA LEU A 290 0.12 22.37 5.58
C LEU A 290 -0.26 20.89 5.43
N SER A 291 -0.43 20.18 6.54
CA SER A 291 -0.90 18.78 6.58
C SER A 291 -2.21 18.59 5.81
N ARG A 292 -3.21 19.45 6.03
CA ARG A 292 -4.50 19.39 5.30
C ARG A 292 -4.35 19.58 3.79
N ARG A 293 -3.50 20.52 3.36
CA ARG A 293 -3.22 20.74 1.93
C ARG A 293 -2.52 19.53 1.32
N VAL A 294 -1.54 18.97 2.02
CA VAL A 294 -0.84 17.74 1.62
C VAL A 294 -1.82 16.58 1.49
N GLY A 295 -2.73 16.41 2.44
CA GLY A 295 -3.78 15.38 2.37
C GLY A 295 -4.71 15.53 1.15
N ALA A 296 -5.15 16.76 0.85
CA ALA A 296 -5.97 17.02 -0.34
C ALA A 296 -5.24 16.72 -1.65
N LEU A 297 -3.95 17.09 -1.74
CA LEU A 297 -3.12 16.74 -2.90
C LEU A 297 -2.87 15.24 -3.01
N ALA A 298 -2.70 14.55 -1.88
CA ALA A 298 -2.54 13.09 -1.83
C ALA A 298 -3.78 12.35 -2.31
N LEU A 299 -4.98 12.86 -2.04
CA LEU A 299 -6.24 12.35 -2.61
C LEU A 299 -6.23 12.48 -4.13
N GLY A 300 -5.84 13.64 -4.67
CA GLY A 300 -5.68 13.81 -6.11
C GLY A 300 -4.68 12.82 -6.72
N ALA A 301 -3.52 12.67 -6.07
CA ALA A 301 -2.48 11.73 -6.50
C ALA A 301 -2.95 10.26 -6.48
N SER A 302 -3.73 9.85 -5.48
CA SER A 302 -4.23 8.47 -5.40
C SER A 302 -5.26 8.16 -6.49
N VAL A 303 -6.12 9.13 -6.84
CA VAL A 303 -7.07 8.99 -7.96
C VAL A 303 -6.31 8.87 -9.29
N LEU A 304 -5.28 9.68 -9.50
CA LEU A 304 -4.43 9.59 -10.69
C LEU A 304 -3.70 8.24 -10.77
N LEU A 305 -3.19 7.76 -9.64
CA LEU A 305 -2.49 6.47 -9.55
C LEU A 305 -3.42 5.30 -9.88
N SER A 306 -4.66 5.34 -9.37
CA SER A 306 -5.70 4.35 -9.66
C SER A 306 -6.05 4.34 -11.15
N ALA A 307 -6.23 5.51 -11.76
CA ALA A 307 -6.52 5.64 -13.19
C ALA A 307 -5.35 5.15 -14.08
N ALA A 308 -4.11 5.46 -13.72
CA ALA A 308 -2.92 5.02 -14.45
C ALA A 308 -2.75 3.49 -14.43
N ARG A 309 -3.11 2.83 -13.31
CA ARG A 309 -3.15 1.36 -13.22
C ARG A 309 -4.18 0.75 -14.16
N GLY A 310 -5.38 1.34 -14.22
CA GLY A 310 -6.45 0.90 -15.12
C GLY A 310 -6.08 1.00 -16.60
N ALA A 311 -5.23 1.97 -16.96
CA ALA A 311 -4.74 2.15 -18.33
C ALA A 311 -3.64 1.15 -18.74
N ARG A 312 -2.86 0.61 -17.77
CA ARG A 312 -1.74 -0.31 -18.03
C ARG A 312 -2.12 -1.78 -18.12
N LEU A 313 -3.32 -2.16 -17.68
CA LEU A 313 -3.83 -3.51 -17.91
C LEU A 313 -4.45 -3.54 -19.32
N PRO A 314 -3.80 -4.14 -20.34
CA PRO A 314 -4.47 -4.39 -21.59
C PRO A 314 -5.74 -5.17 -21.29
N ALA A 315 -6.83 -4.82 -21.95
CA ALA A 315 -8.09 -5.53 -21.88
C ALA A 315 -7.89 -6.97 -22.38
N ALA A 316 -7.36 -7.85 -21.52
CA ALA A 316 -7.29 -9.27 -21.78
C ALA A 316 -8.73 -9.78 -21.86
N GLY A 317 -9.15 -10.10 -23.09
CA GLY A 317 -10.40 -10.79 -23.35
C GLY A 317 -11.63 -9.90 -23.55
N ARG A 318 -11.60 -9.01 -24.55
CA ARG A 318 -12.76 -8.96 -25.45
C ARG A 318 -12.37 -9.74 -26.68
N GLY A 319 -12.67 -11.03 -26.66
CA GLY A 319 -12.69 -11.84 -27.87
C GLY A 319 -13.69 -11.22 -28.83
N ALA A 320 -13.21 -10.36 -29.73
CA ALA A 320 -13.80 -10.29 -31.05
C ALA A 320 -13.47 -11.63 -31.69
N GLY A 321 -14.38 -12.60 -31.54
CA GLY A 321 -14.35 -13.77 -32.41
C GLY A 321 -14.29 -13.27 -33.86
N PRO A 322 -13.51 -13.91 -34.75
CA PRO A 322 -13.43 -13.48 -36.13
C PRO A 322 -14.84 -13.38 -36.70
N ALA A 323 -15.16 -12.24 -37.32
CA ALA A 323 -16.43 -12.04 -38.00
C ALA A 323 -16.68 -13.21 -38.98
N PRO A 324 -17.91 -13.74 -39.07
CA PRO A 324 -18.20 -14.81 -40.02
C PRO A 324 -17.95 -14.29 -41.43
N VAL A 325 -16.94 -14.84 -42.11
CA VAL A 325 -16.69 -14.59 -43.53
C VAL A 325 -17.73 -15.40 -44.30
N THR A 326 -18.75 -14.73 -44.83
CA THR A 326 -19.65 -15.33 -45.82
C THR A 326 -19.03 -15.16 -47.20
N GLY A 327 -18.40 -16.20 -47.72
CA GLY A 327 -17.98 -16.27 -49.12
C GLY A 327 -19.04 -17.02 -49.95
N ARG A 328 -19.44 -16.46 -51.10
CA ARG A 328 -20.12 -17.21 -52.16
C ARG A 328 -19.07 -17.58 -53.21
N SER A 329 -18.97 -18.87 -53.55
CA SER A 329 -18.27 -19.31 -54.75
C SER A 329 -19.29 -19.89 -55.73
N THR A 330 -19.29 -19.38 -56.95
CA THR A 330 -20.03 -19.91 -58.08
C THR A 330 -19.18 -20.96 -58.80
N VAL A 331 -19.71 -22.17 -58.94
CA VAL A 331 -19.13 -23.24 -59.76
C VAL A 331 -19.65 -23.07 -61.20
N PRO A 332 -18.90 -23.49 -62.25
CA PRO A 332 -19.24 -23.18 -63.66
C PRO A 332 -20.61 -23.63 -64.17
N ASP A 333 -21.33 -24.48 -63.44
CA ASP A 333 -22.66 -24.99 -63.83
C ASP A 333 -23.84 -24.25 -63.14
N GLY A 334 -23.62 -23.02 -62.66
CA GLY A 334 -24.71 -22.12 -62.23
C GLY A 334 -25.37 -22.41 -60.87
N THR A 335 -24.89 -23.40 -60.11
CA THR A 335 -25.39 -23.69 -58.76
C THR A 335 -24.66 -22.87 -57.69
N THR A 336 -25.41 -22.22 -56.80
CA THR A 336 -24.88 -21.42 -55.68
C THR A 336 -24.99 -22.21 -54.38
N VAL A 337 -23.89 -22.49 -53.69
CA VAL A 337 -23.89 -23.16 -52.37
C VAL A 337 -23.38 -22.19 -51.30
N ALA A 338 -24.18 -21.96 -50.26
CA ALA A 338 -23.81 -21.14 -49.10
C ALA A 338 -23.23 -22.03 -47.98
N GLY A 339 -21.95 -21.81 -47.63
CA GLY A 339 -21.30 -22.49 -46.52
C GLY A 339 -20.93 -21.53 -45.39
N ARG A 340 -21.25 -21.89 -44.13
CA ARG A 340 -20.69 -21.24 -42.93
C ARG A 340 -19.53 -22.09 -42.39
N GLY A 341 -18.32 -21.56 -42.43
CA GLY A 341 -17.14 -22.17 -41.81
C GLY A 341 -16.66 -21.37 -40.60
N VAL A 342 -16.33 -22.06 -39.50
CA VAL A 342 -15.63 -21.49 -38.34
C VAL A 342 -14.21 -22.04 -38.37
N GLY A 343 -13.21 -21.23 -38.75
CA GLY A 343 -11.83 -21.66 -38.71
C GLY A 343 -10.84 -20.61 -39.22
N SER A 344 -9.85 -20.27 -38.39
CA SER A 344 -8.69 -19.45 -38.76
C SER A 344 -7.61 -20.33 -39.41
N GLY A 345 -7.70 -20.52 -40.73
CA GLY A 345 -6.67 -21.22 -41.50
C GLY A 345 -6.42 -20.52 -42.83
N ARG A 346 -5.14 -20.25 -43.17
CA ARG A 346 -4.76 -19.83 -44.52
C ARG A 346 -4.87 -21.02 -45.45
N VAL A 347 -5.66 -20.88 -46.51
CA VAL A 347 -5.75 -21.84 -47.61
C VAL A 347 -4.57 -21.58 -48.56
N PRO A 348 -3.66 -22.54 -48.83
CA PRO A 348 -2.71 -22.40 -49.93
C PRO A 348 -3.44 -22.51 -51.27
N GLY A 349 -3.10 -21.64 -52.21
CA GLY A 349 -3.61 -21.71 -53.58
C GLY A 349 -3.24 -23.03 -54.26
N SER A 350 -4.21 -23.57 -55.00
CA SER A 350 -4.13 -24.71 -55.94
C SER A 350 -3.79 -26.10 -55.36
N GLY A 351 -4.83 -26.93 -55.20
CA GLY A 351 -4.73 -28.37 -54.99
C GLY A 351 -6.12 -29.03 -54.98
N ARG A 352 -6.30 -30.15 -55.70
CA ARG A 352 -7.58 -30.90 -55.80
C ARG A 352 -7.86 -31.66 -54.51
N VAL A 353 -9.10 -31.60 -54.02
CA VAL A 353 -9.61 -32.40 -52.89
C VAL A 353 -10.43 -33.57 -53.46
N PRO A 354 -10.18 -34.84 -53.08
CA PRO A 354 -11.07 -35.95 -53.43
C PRO A 354 -12.32 -35.98 -52.53
N GLY A 355 -13.42 -36.47 -53.10
CA GLY A 355 -14.75 -36.47 -52.49
C GLY A 355 -14.89 -37.25 -51.18
N SER A 356 -15.87 -36.80 -50.38
CA SER A 356 -16.48 -37.45 -49.22
C SER A 356 -15.52 -38.05 -48.18
N GLY A 357 -15.13 -37.23 -47.19
CA GLY A 357 -14.54 -37.69 -45.92
C GLY A 357 -14.44 -36.55 -44.90
N ARG A 358 -14.74 -36.81 -43.62
CA ARG A 358 -14.57 -35.83 -42.53
C ARG A 358 -13.08 -35.60 -42.27
N GLY A 359 -12.62 -34.35 -42.37
CA GLY A 359 -11.26 -33.94 -42.00
C GLY A 359 -11.07 -33.95 -40.47
N PRO A 360 -9.84 -34.20 -39.97
CA PRO A 360 -9.58 -34.26 -38.54
C PRO A 360 -9.61 -32.85 -37.92
N GLY A 361 -10.19 -32.75 -36.72
CA GLY A 361 -10.07 -31.58 -35.86
C GLY A 361 -8.63 -31.42 -35.37
N SER A 362 -8.13 -30.18 -35.40
CA SER A 362 -6.89 -29.69 -34.78
C SER A 362 -5.65 -30.59 -34.87
N GLY A 363 -4.76 -30.31 -35.83
CA GLY A 363 -3.39 -30.84 -35.88
C GLY A 363 -2.61 -30.31 -37.09
N ARG A 364 -1.30 -30.05 -36.92
CA ARG A 364 -0.40 -29.68 -38.03
C ARG A 364 -0.04 -30.92 -38.85
N VAL A 365 -0.28 -30.89 -40.15
CA VAL A 365 0.25 -31.90 -41.09
C VAL A 365 1.64 -31.45 -41.55
N PRO A 366 2.68 -32.30 -41.51
CA PRO A 366 4.01 -31.96 -42.02
C PRO A 366 4.01 -31.75 -43.54
N ASN A 367 4.79 -30.79 -44.01
CA ASN A 367 5.00 -30.54 -45.43
C ASN A 367 5.91 -31.65 -46.00
N SER A 368 5.39 -32.42 -46.96
CA SER A 368 6.07 -33.49 -47.72
C SER A 368 6.31 -34.83 -46.99
N GLY A 369 5.69 -35.90 -47.52
CA GLY A 369 5.92 -37.29 -47.12
C GLY A 369 4.73 -38.19 -47.50
N ARG A 370 4.97 -39.23 -48.29
CA ARG A 370 3.96 -40.27 -48.60
C ARG A 370 3.69 -41.10 -47.34
N VAL A 371 2.42 -41.34 -47.01
CA VAL A 371 2.04 -42.28 -45.94
C VAL A 371 1.73 -43.64 -46.58
N PRO A 372 2.47 -44.72 -46.28
CA PRO A 372 2.09 -46.07 -46.67
C PRO A 372 1.00 -46.62 -45.75
N GLY A 373 0.13 -47.47 -46.30
CA GLY A 373 -1.03 -48.03 -45.62
C GLY A 373 -0.72 -49.10 -44.56
N SER A 374 -1.74 -49.36 -43.75
CA SER A 374 -1.98 -50.52 -42.87
C SER A 374 -0.90 -50.90 -41.85
N GLY A 375 -1.20 -50.71 -40.55
CA GLY A 375 -0.47 -51.37 -39.47
C GLY A 375 -1.01 -51.01 -38.08
N ARG A 376 -1.40 -52.02 -37.30
CA ARG A 376 -1.98 -51.93 -35.95
C ARG A 376 -1.00 -51.40 -34.89
N ALA A 377 -1.54 -50.77 -33.87
CA ALA A 377 -0.85 -50.42 -32.61
C ALA A 377 -0.50 -51.66 -31.76
N PRO A 378 0.46 -51.51 -30.83
CA PRO A 378 0.36 -52.21 -29.56
C PRO A 378 0.51 -51.28 -28.33
N THR A 379 -0.30 -51.63 -27.34
CA THR A 379 -0.38 -51.13 -25.97
C THR A 379 0.60 -51.85 -25.02
N ALA A 380 0.78 -51.23 -23.85
CA ALA A 380 0.88 -51.85 -22.52
C ALA A 380 2.27 -51.97 -21.86
N ASP A 381 2.34 -51.33 -20.69
CA ASP A 381 2.77 -51.88 -19.39
C ASP A 381 4.24 -52.17 -19.05
N ARG A 382 4.60 -51.63 -17.86
CA ARG A 382 5.13 -52.32 -16.66
C ARG A 382 6.61 -52.16 -16.23
N VAL A 383 6.70 -51.89 -14.91
CA VAL A 383 7.66 -52.42 -13.88
C VAL A 383 9.00 -51.65 -13.74
N ARG A 384 9.21 -50.90 -12.63
CA ARG A 384 9.85 -51.28 -11.33
C ARG A 384 11.28 -51.85 -11.54
N ALA A 385 12.32 -51.65 -10.74
CA ALA A 385 12.71 -50.86 -9.57
C ALA A 385 14.18 -51.26 -9.22
N VAL A 386 14.82 -50.59 -8.24
CA VAL A 386 16.03 -51.02 -7.46
C VAL A 386 17.39 -50.81 -8.19
N ALA A 387 18.51 -50.33 -7.62
CA ALA A 387 19.14 -50.46 -6.29
C ALA A 387 20.09 -49.27 -5.96
N ARG A 388 20.21 -48.85 -4.67
CA ARG A 388 21.38 -48.97 -3.74
C ARG A 388 22.73 -48.48 -4.31
N ALA A 389 23.50 -47.52 -3.75
CA ALA A 389 23.95 -47.17 -2.39
C ALA A 389 25.48 -47.32 -2.32
N THR A 390 26.22 -46.24 -2.02
CA THR A 390 27.54 -46.24 -1.34
C THR A 390 27.91 -44.80 -0.93
N GLY A 391 28.15 -44.55 0.36
CA GLY A 391 28.96 -43.42 0.86
C GLY A 391 30.37 -43.92 1.20
N PRO A 392 31.12 -43.32 2.16
CA PRO A 392 31.14 -41.94 2.67
C PRO A 392 32.60 -41.39 2.85
N ALA A 393 32.75 -40.29 3.62
CA ALA A 393 33.93 -39.77 4.38
C ALA A 393 34.66 -38.51 3.81
N PRO A 394 35.43 -37.73 4.62
CA PRO A 394 35.20 -37.27 6.02
C PRO A 394 35.64 -35.80 6.34
N THR A 395 35.22 -35.33 7.54
CA THR A 395 35.85 -34.42 8.56
C THR A 395 36.76 -33.23 8.22
N ALA A 396 36.51 -32.06 8.87
CA ALA A 396 37.42 -31.44 9.87
C ALA A 396 36.84 -30.12 10.50
N GLU A 397 36.98 -30.00 11.83
CA GLU A 397 37.31 -28.84 12.72
C GLU A 397 36.79 -27.41 12.40
N GLY A 398 36.31 -26.57 13.32
CA GLY A 398 36.58 -26.43 14.75
C GLY A 398 37.51 -25.25 15.04
N ALA A 399 37.00 -24.03 15.27
CA ALA A 399 37.69 -22.94 16.01
C ALA A 399 36.80 -21.72 16.31
N ARG A 400 36.70 -21.40 17.61
CA ARG A 400 36.43 -20.11 18.30
C ARG A 400 35.02 -19.51 18.31
#